data_AF-A0AAX0YZL3-F1
#
_entry.id   AF-A0AAX0YZL3-F1
#
_cell.length_a   1.000
_cell.length_b   1.000
_cell.length_c   1.000
_cell.angle_alpha   90.00
_cell.angle_beta   90.00
_cell.angle_gamma   90.00
#
_symmetry.space_group_name_H-M   'P 1'
#
loop_
_entity.id
_entity.type
_entity.pdbx_description
1 polymer ?
#
loop_
_entity_poly.entity_id
_entity_poly.type
_entity_poly.pdbx_seq_one_letter_code
_entity_poly.pdbx_strand_id
1 'polypeptide(L)'
;MQTRFFADPESILGTLARLFAAKGAAQEVAVLTYSSPEVKESHYDNWNGGTTHYTLYLHVPINLYPQLESDLAEIENTILQNAGVFLSNFENDILSTVKIIPAVLEDPQWRDKASAWLSGSKITNQGRVRSDNVAPLTTDGLLFRSQPEIHFYRALKSEGVSFSPLPVFIRGGQTYSRIEPDFVIVHNGITMVVEIDGDTVHQETPAEAQARVRTLQHEGVHVERILASECNEPQKAIDAVKRILVAIDKLKASK
;
A
#
# COMPACT_ATOMS: atom_id res chain seq x y z
N MET A 1 -30.97 1.41 -23.79
CA MET A 1 -29.67 1.98 -24.19
C MET A 1 -28.63 1.17 -23.43
N GLN A 2 -27.87 0.30 -24.10
CA GLN A 2 -26.83 -0.47 -23.41
C GLN A 2 -25.76 0.56 -23.00
N THR A 3 -25.58 0.74 -21.71
CA THR A 3 -24.57 1.67 -21.17
C THR A 3 -23.21 1.20 -21.67
N ARG A 4 -22.40 2.08 -22.27
CA ARG A 4 -21.03 1.77 -22.70
C ARG A 4 -20.25 1.12 -21.55
N PHE A 5 -19.40 0.13 -21.85
CA PHE A 5 -18.74 -0.64 -20.79
C PHE A 5 -17.87 0.22 -19.85
N PHE A 6 -17.33 1.32 -20.38
CA PHE A 6 -16.46 2.26 -19.70
C PHE A 6 -17.20 3.45 -19.06
N ALA A 7 -18.54 3.40 -18.98
CA ALA A 7 -19.29 4.43 -18.26
C ALA A 7 -18.94 4.49 -16.76
N ASP A 8 -18.42 3.39 -16.21
CA ASP A 8 -17.88 3.32 -14.85
C ASP A 8 -16.58 2.48 -14.83
N PRO A 9 -15.42 3.10 -15.10
CA PRO A 9 -14.13 2.42 -15.08
C PRO A 9 -13.76 1.84 -13.70
N GLU A 10 -14.24 2.44 -12.61
CA GLU A 10 -13.97 1.97 -11.24
C GLU A 10 -14.58 0.60 -10.99
N SER A 11 -15.81 0.36 -11.47
CA SER A 11 -16.45 -0.97 -11.37
C SER A 11 -15.67 -2.07 -12.11
N ILE A 12 -15.01 -1.72 -13.23
CA ILE A 12 -14.14 -2.63 -13.98
C ILE A 12 -12.91 -2.98 -13.12
N LEU A 13 -12.23 -1.97 -12.58
CA LEU A 13 -11.05 -2.14 -11.73
C LEU A 13 -11.38 -2.96 -10.48
N GLY A 14 -12.49 -2.66 -9.80
CA GLY A 14 -12.93 -3.39 -8.62
C GLY A 14 -13.24 -4.86 -8.89
N THR A 15 -13.78 -5.18 -10.07
CA THR A 15 -14.02 -6.57 -10.50
C THR A 15 -12.71 -7.29 -10.79
N LEU A 16 -11.80 -6.66 -11.53
CA LEU A 16 -10.47 -7.20 -11.84
C LEU A 16 -9.65 -7.43 -10.57
N ALA A 17 -9.64 -6.48 -9.65
CA ALA A 17 -8.88 -6.57 -8.40
C ALA A 17 -9.32 -7.77 -7.58
N ARG A 18 -10.63 -8.04 -7.48
CA ARG A 18 -11.17 -9.24 -6.80
C ARG A 18 -10.77 -10.53 -7.51
N LEU A 19 -10.78 -10.52 -8.84
CA LEU A 19 -10.42 -11.68 -9.65
C LEU A 19 -8.92 -12.02 -9.52
N PHE A 20 -8.04 -11.01 -9.50
CA PHE A 20 -6.61 -11.19 -9.28
C PHE A 20 -6.27 -11.54 -7.83
N ALA A 21 -6.95 -10.94 -6.86
CA ALA A 21 -6.81 -11.30 -5.45
C ALA A 21 -7.13 -12.78 -5.20
N ALA A 22 -8.19 -13.30 -5.84
CA ALA A 22 -8.54 -14.73 -5.77
C ALA A 22 -7.47 -15.66 -6.39
N LYS A 23 -6.61 -15.13 -7.26
CA LYS A 23 -5.49 -15.84 -7.92
C LYS A 23 -4.14 -15.63 -7.22
N GLY A 24 -4.07 -14.80 -6.18
CA GLY A 24 -2.82 -14.45 -5.50
C GLY A 24 -1.89 -13.53 -6.32
N ALA A 25 -2.43 -12.83 -7.33
CA ALA A 25 -1.66 -12.00 -8.26
C ALA A 25 -1.46 -10.58 -7.69
N ALA A 26 -0.47 -10.43 -6.80
CA ALA A 26 -0.32 -9.24 -5.96
C ALA A 26 0.05 -7.95 -6.73
N GLN A 27 0.85 -8.06 -7.80
CA GLN A 27 1.27 -6.89 -8.60
C GLN A 27 0.08 -6.27 -9.34
N GLU A 28 -0.77 -7.09 -9.95
CA GLU A 28 -2.00 -6.68 -10.63
C GLU A 28 -2.98 -6.04 -9.65
N VAL A 29 -3.14 -6.65 -8.47
CA VAL A 29 -3.99 -6.07 -7.39
C VAL A 29 -3.47 -4.69 -6.98
N ALA A 30 -2.15 -4.54 -6.79
CA ALA A 30 -1.56 -3.25 -6.44
C ALA A 30 -1.79 -2.19 -7.52
N VAL A 31 -1.56 -2.54 -8.80
CA VAL A 31 -1.83 -1.65 -9.94
C VAL A 31 -3.28 -1.19 -9.93
N LEU A 32 -4.23 -2.14 -9.90
CA LEU A 32 -5.66 -1.84 -9.98
C LEU A 32 -6.17 -1.06 -8.76
N THR A 33 -5.57 -1.24 -7.60
CA THR A 33 -5.98 -0.57 -6.35
C THR A 33 -5.48 0.87 -6.29
N TYR A 34 -4.25 1.11 -6.74
CA TYR A 34 -3.60 2.41 -6.55
C TYR A 34 -3.61 3.30 -7.79
N SER A 35 -4.02 2.78 -8.95
CA SER A 35 -4.14 3.58 -10.17
C SER A 35 -5.41 4.42 -10.20
N SER A 36 -5.36 5.55 -10.91
CA SER A 36 -6.56 6.22 -11.40
C SER A 36 -6.84 5.79 -12.85
N PRO A 37 -8.04 5.27 -13.19
CA PRO A 37 -8.34 4.81 -14.54
C PRO A 37 -8.74 5.97 -15.46
N GLU A 38 -8.28 5.91 -16.71
CA GLU A 38 -8.68 6.81 -17.80
C GLU A 38 -8.92 5.97 -19.07
N VAL A 39 -10.12 6.02 -19.64
CA VAL A 39 -10.45 5.30 -20.88
C VAL A 39 -10.48 6.27 -22.05
N LYS A 40 -9.73 5.96 -23.12
CA LYS A 40 -9.74 6.72 -24.38
C LYS A 40 -10.12 5.84 -25.55
N GLU A 41 -10.90 6.40 -26.47
CA GLU A 41 -11.09 5.81 -27.78
C GLU A 41 -9.76 5.83 -28.55
N SER A 42 -9.32 4.67 -28.99
CA SER A 42 -8.05 4.51 -29.72
C SER A 42 -8.27 4.31 -31.23
N HIS A 43 -9.36 3.67 -31.63
CA HIS A 43 -9.65 3.39 -33.02
C HIS A 43 -11.15 3.15 -33.26
N TYR A 44 -11.62 3.42 -34.46
CA TYR A 44 -12.98 3.11 -34.90
C TYR A 44 -12.93 2.37 -36.23
N ASP A 45 -13.52 1.17 -36.26
CA ASP A 45 -13.68 0.33 -37.45
C ASP A 45 -15.14 0.36 -37.92
N ASN A 46 -15.38 0.70 -39.18
CA ASN A 46 -16.72 0.87 -39.75
C ASN A 46 -17.21 -0.33 -40.58
N TRP A 47 -16.51 -1.46 -40.57
CA TRP A 47 -16.74 -2.53 -41.55
C TRP A 47 -17.96 -3.44 -41.25
N ASN A 48 -18.46 -3.50 -40.01
CA ASN A 48 -19.48 -4.45 -39.57
C ASN A 48 -20.63 -3.88 -38.69
N GLY A 49 -20.94 -2.59 -38.80
CA GLY A 49 -21.91 -1.92 -37.91
C GLY A 49 -21.28 -0.95 -36.91
N GLY A 50 -19.94 -0.84 -36.93
CA GLY A 50 -19.17 0.13 -36.16
C GLY A 50 -18.64 -0.48 -34.87
N THR A 51 -17.36 -0.82 -34.84
CA THR A 51 -16.66 -1.27 -33.63
C THR A 51 -15.72 -0.17 -33.15
N THR A 52 -15.88 0.23 -31.90
CA THR A 52 -15.00 1.23 -31.27
C THR A 52 -14.02 0.53 -30.35
N HIS A 53 -12.73 0.76 -30.57
CA HIS A 53 -11.66 0.25 -29.74
C HIS A 53 -11.25 1.30 -28.71
N TYR A 54 -11.00 0.85 -27.49
CA TYR A 54 -10.58 1.69 -26.39
C TYR A 54 -9.24 1.24 -25.81
N THR A 55 -8.54 2.20 -25.23
CA THR A 55 -7.36 2.00 -24.39
C THR A 55 -7.69 2.42 -22.96
N LEU A 56 -7.43 1.53 -22.01
CA LEU A 56 -7.48 1.83 -20.57
C LEU A 56 -6.08 2.23 -20.09
N TYR A 57 -5.93 3.48 -19.71
CA TYR A 57 -4.75 3.99 -19.04
C TYR A 57 -4.93 3.88 -17.53
N LEU A 58 -3.95 3.26 -16.86
CA LEU A 58 -3.89 3.12 -15.41
C LEU A 58 -2.76 4.03 -14.91
N HIS A 59 -3.15 5.18 -14.36
CA HIS A 59 -2.23 6.18 -13.82
C HIS A 59 -1.76 5.75 -12.43
N VAL A 60 -0.62 5.06 -12.33
CA VAL A 60 -0.10 4.54 -11.07
C VAL A 60 0.80 5.56 -10.34
N PRO A 61 0.86 5.55 -9.01
CA PRO A 61 1.77 6.41 -8.26
C PRO A 61 3.22 6.28 -8.72
N ILE A 62 3.94 7.41 -8.79
CA ILE A 62 5.32 7.48 -9.32
C ILE A 62 6.32 6.56 -8.58
N ASN A 63 6.03 6.22 -7.33
CA ASN A 63 6.84 5.29 -6.54
C ASN A 63 6.48 3.82 -6.75
N LEU A 64 5.28 3.51 -7.26
CA LEU A 64 4.88 2.16 -7.65
C LEU A 64 5.45 1.79 -9.03
N TYR A 65 5.45 2.73 -9.98
CA TYR A 65 5.86 2.48 -11.37
C TYR A 65 7.23 1.79 -11.54
N PRO A 66 8.33 2.24 -10.88
CA PRO A 66 9.64 1.59 -11.03
C PRO A 66 9.69 0.16 -10.49
N GLN A 67 8.76 -0.21 -9.61
CA GLN A 67 8.68 -1.57 -9.05
C GLN A 67 8.06 -2.56 -10.04
N LEU A 68 7.39 -2.07 -11.08
CA LEU A 68 6.67 -2.85 -12.09
C LEU A 68 7.43 -2.94 -13.41
N GLU A 69 8.58 -2.27 -13.53
CA GLU A 69 9.23 -1.98 -14.81
C GLU A 69 9.64 -3.25 -15.58
N SER A 70 10.08 -4.29 -14.85
CA SER A 70 10.44 -5.59 -15.45
C SER A 70 9.25 -6.36 -16.00
N ASP A 71 8.07 -6.17 -15.41
CA ASP A 71 6.90 -7.04 -15.64
C ASP A 71 5.74 -6.27 -16.31
N LEU A 72 5.95 -4.99 -16.64
CA LEU A 72 4.94 -4.06 -17.17
C LEU A 72 4.10 -4.65 -18.31
N ALA A 73 4.77 -5.20 -19.32
CA ALA A 73 4.10 -5.75 -20.51
C ALA A 73 3.28 -7.01 -20.19
N GLU A 74 3.74 -7.82 -19.23
CA GLU A 74 3.03 -9.03 -18.79
C GLU A 74 1.79 -8.66 -17.98
N ILE A 75 1.92 -7.71 -17.05
CA ILE A 75 0.83 -7.18 -16.24
C ILE A 75 -0.25 -6.55 -17.14
N GLU A 76 0.14 -5.69 -18.09
CA GLU A 76 -0.78 -5.05 -19.04
C GLU A 76 -1.59 -6.08 -19.84
N ASN A 77 -0.92 -7.09 -20.40
CA ASN A 77 -1.58 -8.15 -21.17
C ASN A 77 -2.50 -9.00 -20.29
N THR A 78 -2.06 -9.33 -19.08
CA THR A 78 -2.83 -10.16 -18.16
C THR A 78 -4.10 -9.44 -17.71
N ILE A 79 -4.02 -8.14 -17.40
CA ILE A 79 -5.19 -7.30 -17.10
C ILE A 79 -6.15 -7.27 -18.29
N LEU A 80 -5.64 -7.02 -19.50
CA LEU A 80 -6.45 -6.97 -20.72
C LEU A 80 -7.22 -8.27 -20.97
N GLN A 81 -6.53 -9.42 -20.87
CA GLN A 81 -7.14 -10.73 -21.07
C GLN A 81 -8.25 -11.04 -20.06
N ASN A 82 -8.01 -10.71 -18.78
CA ASN A 82 -9.01 -10.95 -17.73
C ASN A 82 -10.20 -9.99 -17.82
N ALA A 83 -9.99 -8.76 -18.29
CA ALA A 83 -11.07 -7.82 -18.57
C ALA A 83 -11.98 -8.35 -19.69
N GLY A 84 -11.40 -8.94 -20.73
CA GLY A 84 -12.15 -9.54 -21.84
C GLY A 84 -13.17 -10.61 -21.41
N VAL A 85 -12.95 -11.30 -20.29
CA VAL A 85 -13.88 -12.34 -19.79
C VAL A 85 -15.28 -11.79 -19.52
N PHE A 86 -15.39 -10.60 -18.93
CA PHE A 86 -16.68 -10.00 -18.57
C PHE A 86 -17.07 -8.80 -19.45
N LEU A 87 -16.13 -8.25 -20.22
CA LEU A 87 -16.40 -7.20 -21.21
C LEU A 87 -16.84 -7.76 -22.57
N SER A 88 -16.80 -9.07 -22.77
CA SER A 88 -17.24 -9.73 -24.02
C SER A 88 -18.71 -9.52 -24.37
N ASN A 89 -19.55 -9.12 -23.39
CA ASN A 89 -20.97 -8.85 -23.60
C ASN A 89 -21.27 -7.50 -24.30
N PHE A 90 -20.23 -6.70 -24.60
CA PHE A 90 -20.37 -5.43 -25.30
C PHE A 90 -20.00 -5.60 -26.78
N GLU A 91 -21.00 -5.72 -27.65
CA GLU A 91 -20.81 -6.12 -29.05
C GLU A 91 -20.01 -5.12 -29.90
N ASN A 92 -20.15 -3.81 -29.63
CA ASN A 92 -19.58 -2.74 -30.46
C ASN A 92 -18.47 -1.93 -29.79
N ASP A 93 -18.13 -2.25 -28.53
CA ASP A 93 -17.12 -1.53 -27.76
C ASP A 93 -16.08 -2.55 -27.25
N ILE A 94 -14.85 -2.46 -27.76
CA ILE A 94 -13.78 -3.41 -27.45
C ILE A 94 -12.69 -2.71 -26.64
N LEU A 95 -12.40 -3.24 -25.44
CA LEU A 95 -11.15 -2.90 -24.76
C LEU A 95 -10.00 -3.60 -25.50
N SER A 96 -9.18 -2.81 -26.18
CA SER A 96 -8.12 -3.31 -27.06
C SER A 96 -6.74 -3.27 -26.43
N THR A 97 -6.52 -2.32 -25.51
CA THR A 97 -5.20 -2.03 -24.95
C THR A 97 -5.35 -1.62 -23.48
N VAL A 98 -4.42 -2.09 -22.65
CA VAL A 98 -4.20 -1.57 -21.29
C VAL A 98 -2.80 -0.97 -21.26
N LYS A 99 -2.66 0.21 -20.65
CA LYS A 99 -1.38 0.89 -20.47
C LYS A 99 -1.22 1.33 -19.03
N ILE A 100 -0.15 0.89 -18.39
CA ILE A 100 0.24 1.36 -17.05
C ILE A 100 1.22 2.50 -17.25
N ILE A 101 0.91 3.66 -16.71
CA ILE A 101 1.71 4.87 -16.85
C ILE A 101 1.89 5.55 -15.50
N PRO A 102 3.01 6.23 -15.24
CA PRO A 102 3.17 6.98 -14.02
C PRO A 102 2.19 8.16 -14.00
N ALA A 103 1.49 8.33 -12.89
CA ALA A 103 0.60 9.46 -12.66
C ALA A 103 1.41 10.77 -12.68
N VAL A 104 0.93 11.73 -13.47
CA VAL A 104 1.51 13.07 -13.52
C VAL A 104 1.07 13.83 -12.27
N LEU A 105 2.03 14.18 -11.42
CA LEU A 105 1.79 14.94 -10.19
C LEU A 105 2.11 16.41 -10.44
N GLU A 106 1.13 17.28 -10.19
CA GLU A 106 1.39 18.72 -10.06
C GLU A 106 1.93 19.00 -8.65
N ASP A 107 3.25 19.16 -8.55
CA ASP A 107 3.93 19.53 -7.31
C ASP A 107 4.71 20.83 -7.53
N PRO A 108 4.18 22.00 -7.12
CA PRO A 108 4.85 23.29 -7.31
C PRO A 108 6.26 23.35 -6.71
N GLN A 109 6.57 22.50 -5.73
CA GLN A 109 7.85 22.45 -5.02
C GLN A 109 8.74 21.28 -5.47
N TRP A 110 8.45 20.62 -6.59
CA TRP A 110 9.21 19.44 -7.04
C TRP A 110 10.71 19.71 -7.18
N ARG A 111 11.11 20.93 -7.57
CA ARG A 111 12.51 21.34 -7.70
C ARG A 111 13.23 21.37 -6.36
N ASP A 112 12.57 21.88 -5.33
CA ASP A 112 13.12 21.96 -3.98
C ASP A 112 13.26 20.55 -3.38
N LYS A 113 12.24 19.70 -3.57
CA LYS A 113 12.26 18.29 -3.13
C LYS A 113 13.33 17.46 -3.85
N ALA A 114 13.47 17.64 -5.17
CA ALA A 114 14.54 16.99 -5.95
C ALA A 114 15.93 17.47 -5.50
N SER A 115 16.08 18.76 -5.21
CA SER A 115 17.33 19.32 -4.68
C SER A 115 17.66 18.79 -3.29
N ALA A 116 16.65 18.67 -2.41
CA ALA A 116 16.79 18.03 -1.10
C ALA A 116 17.22 16.56 -1.22
N TRP A 117 16.62 15.80 -2.14
CA TRP A 117 17.02 14.42 -2.43
C TRP A 117 18.49 14.32 -2.89
N LEU A 118 18.91 15.20 -3.81
CA LEU A 118 20.31 15.27 -4.28
C LEU A 118 21.28 15.62 -3.16
N SER A 119 20.87 16.45 -2.20
CA SER A 119 21.67 16.81 -1.02
C SER A 119 21.72 15.73 0.06
N GLY A 120 21.02 14.60 -0.13
CA GLY A 120 21.05 13.46 0.79
C GLY A 120 19.97 13.46 1.87
N SER A 121 18.97 14.35 1.79
CA SER A 121 17.71 14.23 2.57
C SER A 121 16.88 13.07 2.01
N LYS A 122 17.35 11.83 2.19
CA LYS A 122 16.73 10.65 1.58
C LYS A 122 15.40 10.32 2.26
N ILE A 123 14.43 9.89 1.45
CA ILE A 123 13.26 9.15 1.94
C ILE A 123 13.76 7.76 2.37
N THR A 124 13.97 7.52 3.67
CA THR A 124 14.38 6.20 4.16
C THR A 124 13.78 5.86 5.52
N ASN A 125 13.02 4.79 5.58
CA ASN A 125 13.10 3.83 6.68
C ASN A 125 14.18 2.79 6.27
N GLN A 126 15.17 2.51 7.12
CA GLN A 126 16.40 1.75 6.77
C GLN A 126 16.20 0.27 6.34
N GLY A 127 14.97 -0.17 6.08
CA GLY A 127 14.62 -1.56 5.80
C GLY A 127 14.62 -2.01 4.34
N ARG A 128 14.33 -1.14 3.37
CA ARG A 128 13.65 -1.55 2.11
C ARG A 128 14.34 -2.56 1.16
N VAL A 129 15.57 -2.99 1.40
CA VAL A 129 16.33 -3.74 0.38
C VAL A 129 15.68 -5.09 0.00
N ARG A 130 14.71 -5.64 0.78
CA ARG A 130 14.14 -7.00 0.53
C ARG A 130 12.70 -7.25 1.08
N SER A 131 11.78 -6.29 1.08
CA SER A 131 10.40 -6.55 1.56
C SER A 131 9.44 -6.86 0.40
N ASP A 132 8.71 -7.97 0.47
CA ASP A 132 7.70 -8.36 -0.52
C ASP A 132 6.39 -7.54 -0.42
N ASN A 133 6.21 -6.77 0.66
CA ASN A 133 5.05 -5.89 0.89
C ASN A 133 5.35 -4.44 0.46
N VAL A 134 4.58 -3.94 -0.51
CA VAL A 134 4.71 -2.59 -1.07
C VAL A 134 4.26 -1.53 -0.06
N ALA A 135 5.07 -0.47 0.12
CA ALA A 135 4.73 0.72 0.91
C ALA A 135 4.56 1.94 -0.03
N PRO A 136 3.36 2.17 -0.57
CA PRO A 136 3.14 3.14 -1.65
C PRO A 136 2.90 4.57 -1.13
N LEU A 137 2.80 4.79 0.18
CA LEU A 137 2.50 6.13 0.71
C LEU A 137 3.76 6.77 1.31
N THR A 138 3.83 8.10 1.25
CA THR A 138 4.97 8.87 1.82
C THR A 138 4.48 10.02 2.68
N THR A 139 5.18 10.31 3.78
CA THR A 139 4.94 11.49 4.64
C THR A 139 6.23 11.84 5.37
N ASP A 140 6.61 13.12 5.43
CA ASP A 140 7.81 13.62 6.13
C ASP A 140 9.11 12.88 5.79
N GLY A 141 9.25 12.42 4.54
CA GLY A 141 10.42 11.64 4.10
C GLY A 141 10.43 10.18 4.58
N LEU A 142 9.29 9.65 5.03
CA LEU A 142 9.12 8.27 5.48
C LEU A 142 8.08 7.55 4.62
N LEU A 143 8.21 6.22 4.52
CA LEU A 143 7.28 5.35 3.79
C LEU A 143 6.23 4.76 4.74
N PHE A 144 5.03 4.50 4.22
CA PHE A 144 3.93 3.88 4.93
C PHE A 144 3.16 2.93 4.00
N ARG A 145 2.55 1.88 4.56
CA ARG A 145 1.77 0.89 3.81
C ARG A 145 0.30 1.27 3.72
N SER A 146 -0.22 2.07 4.66
CA SER A 146 -1.63 2.45 4.71
C SER A 146 -1.88 3.87 5.26
N GLN A 147 -3.05 4.45 4.98
CA GLN A 147 -3.45 5.74 5.56
C GLN A 147 -3.64 5.71 7.08
N PRO A 148 -4.21 4.64 7.67
CA PRO A 148 -4.24 4.47 9.12
C PRO A 148 -2.85 4.59 9.78
N GLU A 149 -1.80 4.03 9.17
CA GLU A 149 -0.42 4.24 9.65
C GLU A 149 0.01 5.71 9.60
N ILE A 150 -0.34 6.45 8.55
CA ILE A 150 -0.02 7.89 8.44
C ILE A 150 -0.74 8.69 9.53
N HIS A 151 -2.00 8.38 9.82
CA HIS A 151 -2.73 9.03 10.91
C HIS A 151 -2.08 8.72 12.27
N PHE A 152 -1.72 7.45 12.52
CA PHE A 152 -1.06 7.05 13.75
C PHE A 152 0.33 7.70 13.91
N TYR A 153 1.10 7.78 12.82
CA TYR A 153 2.36 8.53 12.74
C TYR A 153 2.20 9.99 13.17
N ARG A 154 1.21 10.69 12.60
CA ARG A 154 0.95 12.11 12.93
C ARG A 154 0.54 12.27 14.38
N ALA A 155 -0.28 11.36 14.91
CA ALA A 155 -0.69 11.36 16.31
C ALA A 155 0.50 11.15 17.27
N LEU A 156 1.37 10.17 17.01
CA LEU A 156 2.59 9.96 17.79
C LEU A 156 3.48 11.20 17.80
N LYS A 157 3.63 11.86 16.64
CA LYS A 157 4.39 13.11 16.49
C LYS A 157 3.76 14.25 17.29
N SER A 158 2.43 14.40 17.29
CA SER A 158 1.76 15.44 18.08
C SER A 158 1.87 15.25 19.59
N GLU A 159 1.98 14.00 20.04
CA GLU A 159 2.16 13.66 21.47
C GLU A 159 3.63 13.73 21.91
N GLY A 160 4.56 14.07 21.01
CA GLY A 160 5.98 14.27 21.36
C GLY A 160 6.71 12.99 21.77
N VAL A 161 6.25 11.84 21.28
CA VAL A 161 6.79 10.53 21.65
C VAL A 161 7.95 10.16 20.73
N SER A 162 8.94 9.41 21.23
CA SER A 162 10.01 8.86 20.39
C SER A 162 9.57 7.53 19.77
N PHE A 163 9.62 7.43 18.45
CA PHE A 163 9.20 6.23 17.73
C PHE A 163 9.96 6.06 16.41
N SER A 164 9.86 4.85 15.83
CA SER A 164 10.33 4.52 14.49
C SER A 164 9.21 3.84 13.72
N PRO A 165 8.74 4.41 12.58
CA PRO A 165 7.83 3.70 11.67
C PRO A 165 8.60 2.74 10.78
N LEU A 166 7.99 1.58 10.51
CA LEU A 166 8.52 0.52 9.65
C LEU A 166 10.01 0.19 9.90
N PRO A 167 10.45 0.01 11.15
CA PRO A 167 11.83 -0.38 11.43
C PRO A 167 12.09 -1.81 10.99
N VAL A 168 13.37 -2.16 10.83
CA VAL A 168 13.79 -3.53 10.57
C VAL A 168 14.68 -4.00 11.69
N PHE A 169 14.28 -5.11 12.31
CA PHE A 169 15.12 -5.84 13.23
C PHE A 169 15.69 -7.07 12.53
N ILE A 170 16.99 -7.28 12.74
CA ILE A 170 17.70 -8.47 12.27
C ILE A 170 18.13 -9.27 13.49
N ARG A 171 17.73 -10.54 13.53
CA ARG A 171 18.29 -11.54 14.43
C ARG A 171 19.14 -12.50 13.61
N GLY A 172 20.45 -12.40 13.79
CA GLY A 172 21.39 -13.42 13.34
C GLY A 172 21.52 -14.55 14.36
N GLY A 173 22.30 -15.59 14.03
CA GLY A 173 22.51 -16.76 14.88
C GLY A 173 22.32 -18.06 14.11
N GLN A 174 21.93 -19.13 14.81
CA GLN A 174 21.63 -20.42 14.17
C GLN A 174 20.46 -20.34 13.17
N THR A 175 19.54 -19.40 13.40
CA THR A 175 18.47 -19.07 12.47
C THR A 175 18.50 -17.57 12.18
N TYR A 176 18.31 -17.21 10.90
CA TYR A 176 18.12 -15.83 10.49
C TYR A 176 16.65 -15.46 10.61
N SER A 177 16.35 -14.35 11.27
CA SER A 177 15.01 -13.78 11.33
C SER A 177 15.08 -12.28 11.05
N ARG A 178 14.13 -11.82 10.23
CA ARG A 178 13.94 -10.43 9.85
C ARG A 178 12.52 -10.04 10.25
N ILE A 179 12.40 -8.97 11.03
CA ILE A 179 11.13 -8.57 11.64
C ILE A 179 10.88 -7.11 11.25
N GLU A 180 9.72 -6.85 10.66
CA GLU A 180 9.32 -5.55 10.16
C GLU A 180 7.96 -5.14 10.74
N PRO A 181 7.91 -4.67 12.00
CA PRO A 181 6.67 -4.19 12.58
C PRO A 181 6.27 -2.85 11.97
N ASP A 182 5.01 -2.44 12.16
CA ASP A 182 4.55 -1.14 11.68
C ASP A 182 5.17 0.02 12.48
N PHE A 183 5.22 -0.08 13.80
CA PHE A 183 5.83 0.93 14.66
C PHE A 183 6.60 0.31 15.83
N VAL A 184 7.68 1.00 16.22
CA VAL A 184 8.32 0.81 17.52
C VAL A 184 8.29 2.14 18.26
N ILE A 185 7.77 2.11 19.48
CA ILE A 185 7.65 3.25 20.37
C ILE A 185 8.60 3.04 21.54
N VAL A 186 9.37 4.08 21.86
CA VAL A 186 10.22 4.12 23.06
C VAL A 186 9.73 5.28 23.92
N HIS A 187 9.13 4.95 25.06
CA HIS A 187 8.59 5.95 25.97
C HIS A 187 8.75 5.51 27.41
N ASN A 188 9.21 6.43 28.26
CA ASN A 188 9.37 6.20 29.71
C ASN A 188 10.18 4.93 30.09
N GLY A 189 11.15 4.53 29.27
CA GLY A 189 11.98 3.33 29.50
C GLY A 189 11.33 2.01 29.06
N ILE A 190 10.14 2.08 28.45
CA ILE A 190 9.45 0.94 27.84
C ILE A 190 9.63 1.01 26.33
N THR A 191 9.95 -0.14 25.74
CA THR A 191 9.92 -0.34 24.29
C THR A 191 8.67 -1.15 23.95
N MET A 192 7.87 -0.63 23.04
CA MET A 192 6.63 -1.26 22.58
C MET A 192 6.58 -1.30 21.06
N VAL A 193 6.28 -2.46 20.50
CA VAL A 193 5.90 -2.64 19.10
C VAL A 193 4.39 -2.44 18.98
N VAL A 194 3.98 -1.72 17.95
CA VAL A 194 2.56 -1.59 17.58
C VAL A 194 2.40 -2.05 16.13
N GLU A 195 1.49 -2.99 15.91
CA GLU A 195 1.07 -3.44 14.57
C GLU A 195 -0.33 -2.88 14.29
N ILE A 196 -0.55 -2.32 13.10
CA ILE A 196 -1.84 -1.79 12.65
C ILE A 196 -2.44 -2.81 11.68
N ASP A 197 -3.34 -3.65 12.19
CA ASP A 197 -3.94 -4.74 11.42
C ASP A 197 -5.00 -4.18 10.45
N GLY A 198 -4.85 -4.44 9.15
CA GLY A 198 -5.81 -4.04 8.12
C GLY A 198 -7.08 -4.88 8.14
N ASP A 199 -8.24 -4.28 7.85
CA ASP A 199 -9.54 -4.99 7.78
C ASP A 199 -9.67 -5.97 6.59
N THR A 200 -8.59 -6.23 5.85
CA THR A 200 -8.60 -7.12 4.68
C THR A 200 -7.40 -8.07 4.68
N VAL A 201 -7.71 -9.34 4.98
CA VAL A 201 -6.98 -10.56 4.58
C VAL A 201 -5.46 -10.48 4.62
N HIS A 202 -4.90 -10.58 5.83
CA HIS A 202 -3.55 -11.13 5.97
C HIS A 202 -3.55 -12.59 5.47
N GLN A 203 -2.73 -12.87 4.45
CA GLN A 203 -2.42 -14.25 4.03
C GLN A 203 -1.47 -14.95 5.01
N GLU A 204 -0.84 -14.21 5.92
CA GLU A 204 -0.11 -14.82 7.04
C GLU A 204 -1.11 -15.42 8.03
N THR A 205 -0.89 -16.68 8.39
CA THR A 205 -1.66 -17.30 9.46
C THR A 205 -1.42 -16.53 10.77
N PRO A 206 -2.39 -16.46 11.68
CA PRO A 206 -2.19 -15.88 13.01
C PRO A 206 -0.95 -16.45 13.73
N ALA A 207 -0.57 -17.69 13.41
CA ALA A 207 0.63 -18.34 13.92
C ALA A 207 1.94 -17.76 13.37
N GLU A 208 2.02 -17.43 12.07
CA GLU A 208 3.19 -16.79 11.45
C GLU A 208 3.36 -15.35 11.93
N ALA A 209 2.26 -14.59 11.98
CA ALA A 209 2.25 -13.23 12.51
C ALA A 209 2.63 -13.20 14.01
N GLN A 210 2.17 -14.17 14.80
CA GLN A 210 2.59 -14.33 16.20
C GLN A 210 4.06 -14.79 16.32
N ALA A 211 4.55 -15.68 15.46
CA ALA A 211 5.93 -16.17 15.49
C ALA A 211 6.94 -15.05 15.20
N ARG A 212 6.62 -14.15 14.26
CA ARG A 212 7.47 -13.02 13.86
C ARG A 212 7.73 -12.07 15.02
N VAL A 213 6.67 -11.75 15.78
CA VAL A 213 6.74 -10.75 16.85
C VAL A 213 7.11 -11.36 18.21
N ARG A 214 6.79 -12.64 18.46
CA ARG A 214 7.19 -13.39 19.67
C ARG A 214 8.71 -13.32 19.92
N THR A 215 9.48 -13.25 18.84
CA THR A 215 10.93 -13.06 18.87
C THR A 215 11.35 -11.81 19.64
N LEU A 216 10.70 -10.66 19.41
CA LEU A 216 10.99 -9.42 20.16
C LEU A 216 10.40 -9.45 21.58
N GLN A 217 9.26 -10.13 21.78
CA GLN A 217 8.67 -10.29 23.11
C GLN A 217 9.61 -11.01 24.08
N HIS A 218 10.35 -12.02 23.60
CA HIS A 218 11.36 -12.71 24.40
C HIS A 218 12.51 -11.80 24.85
N GLU A 219 12.78 -10.71 24.14
CA GLU A 219 13.78 -9.69 24.51
C GLU A 219 13.20 -8.59 25.43
N GLY A 220 11.96 -8.76 25.91
CA GLY A 220 11.29 -7.81 26.80
C GLY A 220 10.59 -6.65 26.09
N VAL A 221 10.39 -6.74 24.77
CA VAL A 221 9.60 -5.76 24.00
C VAL A 221 8.12 -6.07 24.16
N HIS A 222 7.32 -5.08 24.54
CA HIS A 222 5.87 -5.23 24.61
C HIS A 222 5.24 -5.09 23.22
N VAL A 223 4.09 -5.69 22.99
CA VAL A 223 3.45 -5.71 21.67
C VAL A 223 1.98 -5.42 21.83
N GLU A 224 1.50 -4.45 21.08
CA GLU A 224 0.08 -4.10 20.99
C GLU A 224 -0.37 -4.17 19.53
N ARG A 225 -1.63 -4.53 19.33
CA ARG A 225 -2.29 -4.54 18.02
C ARG A 225 -3.42 -3.54 18.04
N ILE A 226 -3.54 -2.77 16.97
CA ILE A 226 -4.59 -1.78 16.78
C ILE A 226 -5.27 -2.09 15.45
N LEU A 227 -6.61 -2.05 15.43
CA LEU A 227 -7.33 -2.24 14.18
C LEU A 227 -7.18 -0.99 13.30
N ALA A 228 -7.04 -1.16 11.98
CA ALA A 228 -6.98 -0.05 11.04
C ALA A 228 -8.19 0.89 11.15
N SER A 229 -9.37 0.36 11.49
CA SER A 229 -10.59 1.13 11.76
C SER A 229 -10.51 2.06 12.97
N GLU A 230 -9.59 1.81 13.92
CA GLU A 230 -9.28 2.70 15.04
C GLU A 230 -8.33 3.83 14.66
N CYS A 231 -7.73 3.79 13.48
CA CYS A 231 -6.81 4.80 12.97
C CYS A 231 -7.25 5.41 11.63
N ASN A 232 -8.45 5.08 11.15
CA ASN A 232 -8.93 5.50 9.82
C ASN A 232 -9.27 6.99 9.72
N GLU A 233 -9.36 7.69 10.85
CA GLU A 233 -9.55 9.15 10.94
C GLU A 233 -8.51 9.76 11.90
N PRO A 234 -8.08 11.02 11.68
CA PRO A 234 -7.05 11.66 12.51
C PRO A 234 -7.38 11.67 14.01
N GLN A 235 -8.62 11.96 14.37
CA GLN A 235 -9.03 12.02 15.79
C GLN A 235 -8.98 10.64 16.46
N LYS A 236 -9.42 9.58 15.76
CA LYS A 236 -9.37 8.21 16.29
C LYS A 236 -7.93 7.75 16.48
N ALA A 237 -7.03 8.10 15.57
CA ALA A 237 -5.60 7.80 15.73
C ALA A 237 -4.98 8.50 16.96
N ILE A 238 -5.38 9.74 17.26
CA ILE A 238 -4.97 10.44 18.49
C ILE A 238 -5.45 9.66 19.73
N ASP A 239 -6.71 9.24 19.73
CA ASP A 239 -7.28 8.48 20.85
C ASP A 239 -6.59 7.11 21.02
N ALA A 240 -6.25 6.44 19.92
CA ALA A 240 -5.48 5.20 19.91
C ALA A 240 -4.07 5.38 20.49
N VAL A 241 -3.35 6.44 20.09
CA VAL A 241 -2.03 6.76 20.66
C VAL A 241 -2.12 7.02 22.15
N LYS A 242 -3.12 7.79 22.62
CA LYS A 242 -3.32 8.03 24.05
C LYS A 242 -3.55 6.73 24.82
N ARG A 243 -4.33 5.80 24.27
CA ARG A 243 -4.53 4.47 24.87
C ARG A 243 -3.21 3.69 24.98
N ILE A 244 -2.37 3.74 23.95
CA ILE A 244 -1.04 3.11 23.94
C ILE A 244 -0.13 3.73 25.01
N LEU A 245 -0.11 5.05 25.14
CA LEU A 245 0.70 5.73 26.17
C LEU A 245 0.25 5.35 27.58
N VAL A 246 -1.07 5.28 27.82
CA VAL A 246 -1.62 4.78 29.10
C VAL A 246 -1.20 3.33 29.35
N ALA A 247 -1.16 2.47 28.33
CA ALA A 247 -0.68 1.10 28.47
C ALA A 247 0.82 1.05 28.84
N ILE A 248 1.65 1.88 28.18
CA ILE A 248 3.07 2.02 28.50
C ILE A 248 3.28 2.45 29.95
N ASP A 249 2.53 3.44 30.44
CA ASP A 249 2.66 3.92 31.81
C ASP A 249 2.26 2.85 32.84
N LYS A 250 1.23 2.04 32.55
CA LYS A 250 0.87 0.88 33.39
C LYS A 250 1.99 -0.16 33.42
N LEU A 251 2.60 -0.46 32.28
CA LEU A 251 3.72 -1.40 32.19
C LEU A 251 4.92 -0.92 33.00
N LYS A 252 5.22 0.39 32.94
CA LYS A 252 6.26 0.98 33.77
C LYS A 252 5.95 0.87 35.25
N ALA A 253 4.71 1.13 35.67
CA ALA A 253 4.32 1.02 37.07
C ALA A 253 4.38 -0.43 37.61
N SER A 254 4.37 -1.43 36.71
CA SER A 254 4.50 -2.85 37.06
C SER A 254 5.94 -3.38 37.11
N LYS A 255 6.93 -2.56 36.76
CA LYS A 255 8.37 -2.88 36.86
C LYS A 255 8.97 -2.28 38.13
#